data_AF-A0A7H4MYY5-F1
#
_entry.id   AF-A0A7H4MYY5-F1
#
_cell.length_a   1.000
_cell.length_b   1.000
_cell.length_c   1.000
_cell.angle_alpha   90.00
_cell.angle_beta   90.00
_cell.angle_gamma   90.00
#
_symmetry.space_group_name_H-M   'P 1'
#
loop_
_entity.id
_entity.type
_entity.pdbx_description
1 polymer ?
#
loop_
_entity_poly.entity_id
_entity_poly.type
_entity_poly.pdbx_seq_one_letter_code
_entity_poly.pdbx_strand_id
1 'polypeptide(L)'
;MKEQSAPCHRAAGMDIVSFGNSVDDNDAYYLIRAYEDLTHLNASQAHFYSSPAWREGPRQAIIDRISVSVKTVMLLSDSAIDGLRNG
;
A
#
# COMPACT_ATOMS: atom_id res chain seq x y z
N MET A 1 -8.54 -8.21 0.25
CA MET A 1 -7.67 -7.02 0.03
C MET A 1 -8.02 -5.88 0.99
N LYS A 2 -9.18 -5.22 0.89
CA LYS A 2 -9.58 -4.08 1.77
C LYS A 2 -9.56 -4.40 3.28
N GLU A 3 -10.08 -5.55 3.69
CA GLU A 3 -10.24 -5.89 5.12
C GLU A 3 -8.97 -6.41 5.81
N GLN A 4 -7.94 -6.80 5.05
CA GLN A 4 -6.78 -7.52 5.62
C GLN A 4 -5.44 -6.87 5.27
N SER A 5 -5.29 -6.32 4.07
CA SER A 5 -4.03 -5.68 3.64
C SER A 5 -3.83 -4.34 4.34
N ALA A 6 -4.82 -3.43 4.25
CA ALA A 6 -4.69 -2.09 4.80
C ALA A 6 -4.49 -2.06 6.33
N PRO A 7 -5.22 -2.86 7.15
CA PRO A 7 -4.95 -2.93 8.58
C PRO A 7 -3.54 -3.44 8.91
N CYS A 8 -3.04 -4.44 8.17
CA CYS A 8 -1.68 -4.96 8.35
C CYS A 8 -0.61 -3.89 8.08
N HIS A 9 -0.77 -3.10 7.02
CA HIS A 9 0.14 -1.99 6.70
C HIS A 9 0.11 -0.89 7.78
N ARG A 10 -1.08 -0.54 8.30
CA ARG A 10 -1.21 0.44 9.40
C ARG A 10 -0.58 -0.06 10.69
N ALA A 11 -0.77 -1.33 11.03
CA ALA A 11 -0.16 -1.94 12.21
C ALA A 11 1.38 -1.95 12.14
N ALA A 12 1.95 -1.96 10.93
CA ALA A 12 3.38 -1.83 10.70
C ALA A 12 3.89 -0.38 10.67
N GLY A 13 3.03 0.60 10.97
CA GLY A 13 3.38 2.03 11.00
C GLY A 13 3.48 2.68 9.62
N MET A 14 3.01 2.02 8.55
CA MET A 14 3.02 2.63 7.22
C MET A 14 1.90 3.64 7.07
N ASP A 15 2.23 4.78 6.47
CA ASP A 15 1.26 5.81 6.15
C ASP A 15 0.45 5.45 4.90
N ILE A 16 -0.81 5.06 5.09
CA ILE A 16 -1.75 4.79 4.01
C ILE A 16 -2.50 6.08 3.68
N VAL A 17 -2.29 6.57 2.47
CA VAL A 17 -2.93 7.78 1.93
C VAL A 17 -4.34 7.46 1.45
N SER A 18 -4.47 6.46 0.58
CA SER A 18 -5.77 6.03 0.03
C SER A 18 -5.67 4.61 -0.51
N PHE A 19 -6.80 3.91 -0.58
CA PHE A 19 -6.88 2.60 -1.19
C PHE A 19 -8.31 2.29 -1.66
N GLY A 20 -8.43 1.55 -2.75
CA GLY A 20 -9.74 1.33 -3.37
C GLY A 20 -9.67 0.41 -4.57
N ASN A 21 -10.84 0.13 -5.15
CA ASN A 21 -10.92 -0.48 -6.46
C ASN A 21 -10.72 0.61 -7.52
N SER A 22 -10.27 0.24 -8.72
CA SER A 22 -10.29 1.21 -9.82
C SER A 22 -11.72 1.62 -10.14
N VAL A 23 -11.88 2.83 -10.66
CA VAL A 23 -13.20 3.38 -11.03
C VAL A 23 -13.70 2.72 -12.32
N ASP A 24 -12.80 2.40 -13.24
CA ASP A 24 -13.08 1.83 -14.56
C ASP A 24 -12.96 0.31 -14.63
N ASP A 25 -12.23 -0.30 -13.68
CA ASP A 25 -12.06 -1.75 -13.56
C ASP A 25 -12.25 -2.20 -12.11
N ASN A 26 -13.36 -2.91 -11.87
CA ASN A 26 -13.74 -3.37 -10.54
C ASN A 26 -12.85 -4.53 -10.03
N ASP A 27 -12.13 -5.22 -10.91
CA ASP A 27 -11.16 -6.26 -10.54
C ASP A 27 -9.77 -5.66 -10.25
N ALA A 28 -9.51 -4.43 -10.68
CA ALA A 28 -8.30 -3.69 -10.34
C ALA A 28 -8.41 -3.03 -8.95
N TYR A 29 -7.29 -3.00 -8.23
CA TYR A 29 -7.18 -2.40 -6.90
C TYR A 29 -5.92 -1.54 -6.79
N TYR A 30 -6.02 -0.44 -6.06
CA TYR A 30 -4.91 0.46 -5.78
C TYR A 30 -4.67 0.65 -4.28
N LEU A 31 -3.40 0.89 -3.94
CA LEU A 31 -2.93 1.26 -2.61
C LEU A 31 -1.89 2.37 -2.75
N ILE A 32 -2.18 3.54 -2.17
CA ILE A 32 -1.28 4.69 -2.13
C ILE A 32 -0.73 4.83 -0.72
N ARG A 33 0.59 4.94 -0.62
CA ARG A 33 1.33 5.14 0.63
C ARG A 33 2.26 6.33 0.49
N ALA A 34 2.41 7.10 1.56
CA ALA A 34 3.36 8.20 1.61
C ALA A 34 4.62 7.77 2.38
N TYR A 35 5.75 8.35 1.97
CA TYR A 35 7.05 8.18 2.58
C TYR A 35 7.78 9.52 2.50
N GLU A 36 8.66 9.77 3.46
CA GLU A 36 9.44 11.02 3.53
C GLU A 36 10.43 11.11 2.36
N ASP A 37 11.10 10.00 2.05
CA ASP A 37 12.04 9.89 0.93
C ASP A 37 12.21 8.42 0.49
N LEU A 38 13.14 8.18 -0.45
CA LEU A 38 13.44 6.83 -0.93
C LEU A 38 14.09 5.93 0.13
N THR A 39 14.84 6.49 1.08
CA THR A 39 15.46 5.74 2.17
C THR A 39 14.38 5.21 3.10
N HIS A 40 13.46 6.07 3.52
CA HIS A 40 12.30 5.70 4.32
C HIS A 40 11.42 4.68 3.57
N LEU A 41 11.15 4.88 2.28
CA LEU A 41 10.41 3.91 1.47
C LEU A 41 11.04 2.51 1.51
N ASN A 42 12.35 2.42 1.28
CA ASN A 42 13.06 1.15 1.21
C ASN A 42 13.10 0.45 2.58
N ALA A 43 13.44 1.20 3.64
CA ALA A 43 13.49 0.67 5.00
C ALA A 43 12.11 0.17 5.47
N SER A 44 11.07 0.98 5.29
CA SER A 44 9.70 0.63 5.69
C SER A 44 9.16 -0.57 4.92
N GLN A 45 9.39 -0.65 3.60
CA GLN A 45 8.96 -1.81 2.81
C GLN A 45 9.75 -3.07 3.16
N ALA A 46 11.07 -2.99 3.34
CA ALA A 46 11.89 -4.13 3.72
C ALA A 46 11.45 -4.71 5.08
N HIS A 47 11.29 -3.85 6.08
CA HIS A 47 10.80 -4.23 7.39
C HIS A 47 9.43 -4.91 7.29
N PHE A 48 8.46 -4.26 6.64
CA PHE A 48 7.10 -4.79 6.51
C PHE A 48 7.05 -6.15 5.79
N TYR A 49 7.65 -6.27 4.60
CA TYR A 49 7.56 -7.47 3.79
C TYR A 49 8.38 -8.65 4.34
N SER A 50 9.36 -8.38 5.22
CA SER A 50 10.07 -9.42 5.97
C SER A 50 9.32 -9.90 7.22
N SER A 51 8.33 -9.15 7.70
CA SER A 51 7.67 -9.43 8.98
C SER A 51 6.84 -10.72 8.96
N PRO A 52 6.78 -11.48 10.08
CA PRO A 52 5.89 -12.63 10.20
C PRO A 52 4.41 -12.24 9.99
N ALA A 53 4.00 -11.09 10.53
CA ALA A 53 2.64 -10.56 10.40
C ALA A 53 2.19 -10.44 8.94
N TRP A 54 3.11 -10.09 8.02
CA TRP A 54 2.83 -10.12 6.59
C TRP A 54 2.97 -11.52 6.01
N ARG A 55 4.12 -12.18 6.21
CA ARG A 55 4.49 -13.44 5.55
C ARG A 55 3.54 -14.60 5.88
N GLU A 56 3.12 -14.69 7.13
CA GLU A 56 2.23 -15.73 7.66
C GLU A 56 0.77 -15.25 7.72
N GLY A 57 0.56 -13.93 7.62
CA GLY A 57 -0.76 -13.34 7.56
C GLY A 57 -1.32 -13.30 6.13
N PRO A 58 -1.78 -12.13 5.65
CA PRO A 58 -2.62 -12.07 4.45
C PRO A 58 -1.85 -12.24 3.14
N ARG A 59 -0.52 -12.34 3.15
CA ARG A 59 0.33 -12.31 1.96
C ARG A 59 -0.10 -13.32 0.90
N GLN A 60 -0.25 -14.60 1.27
CA GLN A 60 -0.50 -15.65 0.28
C GLN A 60 -1.87 -15.48 -0.39
N ALA A 61 -2.92 -15.28 0.43
CA ALA A 61 -4.28 -15.05 -0.06
C ALA A 61 -4.42 -13.79 -0.94
N ILE A 62 -3.54 -12.79 -0.76
CA ILE A 62 -3.47 -11.61 -1.62
C ILE A 62 -2.76 -11.94 -2.93
N ILE A 63 -1.56 -12.53 -2.86
CA ILE A 63 -0.75 -12.83 -4.05
C ILE A 63 -1.47 -13.81 -4.99
N ASP A 64 -2.18 -14.80 -4.45
CA ASP A 64 -2.95 -15.77 -5.24
C ASP A 64 -4.06 -15.12 -6.07
N ARG A 65 -4.48 -13.90 -5.72
CA ARG A 65 -5.53 -13.14 -6.43
C ARG A 65 -4.96 -12.08 -7.37
N ILE A 66 -3.64 -11.89 -7.42
CA ILE A 66 -2.98 -10.88 -8.25
C ILE A 66 -2.41 -11.56 -9.49
N SER A 67 -3.01 -11.30 -10.65
CA SER A 67 -2.46 -11.69 -11.94
C SER A 67 -1.32 -10.77 -12.38
N VAL A 68 -1.50 -9.45 -12.19
CA VAL A 68 -0.56 -8.40 -12.59
C VAL A 68 -0.49 -7.33 -11.49
N SER A 69 0.71 -6.81 -11.23
CA SER A 69 0.93 -5.70 -10.29
C SER A 69 1.92 -4.70 -10.88
N VAL A 70 1.62 -3.42 -10.72
CA VAL A 70 2.49 -2.30 -11.12
C VAL A 70 2.75 -1.41 -9.90
N LYS A 71 3.99 -0.95 -9.76
CA LYS A 71 4.41 0.00 -8.72
C LYS A 71 5.01 1.24 -9.39
N THR A 72 4.53 2.41 -8.99
CA THR A 72 5.06 3.72 -9.40
C THR A 72 5.46 4.51 -8.16
N VAL A 73 6.53 5.30 -8.26
CA VAL A 73 6.99 6.23 -7.22
C VAL A 73 7.03 7.62 -7.82
N MET A 74 6.46 8.61 -7.13
CA MET A 74 6.36 9.99 -7.60
C MET A 74 6.68 10.94 -6.46
N LEU A 75 7.32 12.07 -6.77
CA LEU A 75 7.48 13.17 -5.83
C LEU A 75 6.21 14.04 -5.85
N LEU A 76 5.60 14.26 -4.70
CA LEU A 76 4.40 15.06 -4.52
C LEU A 76 4.61 16.03 -3.35
N SER A 77 3.92 17.17 -3.37
CA SER A 77 3.85 18.07 -2.21
C SER A 77 2.93 17.50 -1.14
N ASP A 78 3.13 17.92 0.12
CA ASP A 78 2.25 17.55 1.24
C ASP A 78 0.78 17.87 0.94
N SER A 79 0.51 19.04 0.35
CA SER A 79 -0.84 19.44 -0.06
C SER A 79 -1.48 18.49 -1.07
N ALA A 80 -0.71 17.92 -2.00
CA ALA A 80 -1.22 16.95 -2.97
C ALA A 80 -1.48 15.60 -2.30
N ILE A 81 -0.61 15.18 -1.38
CA ILE A 81 -0.80 13.98 -0.57
C ILE A 81 -2.08 14.10 0.26
N ASP A 82 -2.29 15.22 0.94
CA ASP A 82 -3.48 15.48 1.75
C ASP A 82 -4.75 15.56 0.90
N GLY A 83 -4.66 16.11 -0.31
CA GLY A 83 -5.76 16.08 -1.28
C GLY A 83 -6.20 14.65 -1.61
N LEU A 84 -5.26 13.72 -1.77
CA LEU A 84 -5.55 12.31 -2.06
C LEU A 84 -6.18 11.56 -0.88
N ARG A 85 -5.98 12.01 0.36
CA ARG A 85 -6.60 11.38 1.55
C ARG A 85 -8.09 11.67 1.67
N ASN A 86 -8.52 12.81 1.14
CA ASN A 86 -9.88 13.34 1.30
C ASN A 86 -10.75 13.17 0.04
N GLY A 87 -10.20 12.56 -1.01
CA GLY A 87 -10.88 12.29 -2.29
C GLY A 87 -11.63 10.97 -2.35
#